data_AF-A0AAU7H7I9-F1
#
_entry.id   AF-A0AAU7H7I9-F1
#
_cell.length_a   1.000
_cell.length_b   1.000
_cell.length_c   1.000
_cell.angle_alpha   90.00
_cell.angle_beta   90.00
_cell.angle_gamma   90.00
#
_symmetry.space_group_name_H-M   'P 1'
#
loop_
_entity.id
_entity.type
_entity.pdbx_description
1 polymer ?
#
loop_
_entity_poly.entity_id
_entity_poly.type
_entity_poly.pdbx_seq_one_letter_code
_entity_poly.pdbx_strand_id
1 'polypeptide(L)'
;MNNNGLTLNQLAERNAALVTEVEKLRAERVQLAAENAALKQYALDCVNAVEFWNSWADKEDQIHNDMETPATDAYLAGIKADAITASLDACSEYLETDCVMDRLDISYEEAEKRTSGAIEFHDAMVDFANQLREGADK
;
A
#
# COMPACT_ATOMS: atom_id res chain seq x y z
N MET A 1 4.04 -13.66 41.84
CA MET A 1 3.86 -12.84 40.62
C MET A 1 4.95 -13.25 39.66
N ASN A 2 4.60 -13.97 38.59
CA ASN A 2 5.56 -14.48 37.62
C ASN A 2 6.04 -13.33 36.72
N ASN A 3 7.16 -12.72 37.09
CA ASN A 3 7.88 -11.84 36.18
C ASN A 3 8.85 -12.71 35.37
N ASN A 4 8.43 -13.18 34.19
CA ASN A 4 9.33 -13.70 33.15
C ASN A 4 10.18 -12.55 32.55
N GLY A 5 10.80 -11.76 33.42
CA GLY A 5 11.41 -10.47 33.08
C GLY A 5 12.77 -10.65 32.44
N LEU A 6 12.82 -10.52 31.11
CA LEU A 6 14.06 -10.23 30.39
C LEU A 6 14.66 -8.93 30.94
N THR A 7 15.99 -8.91 31.09
CA THR A 7 16.71 -7.68 31.42
C THR A 7 16.58 -6.67 30.28
N LEU A 8 16.81 -5.37 30.56
CA LEU A 8 16.72 -4.31 29.56
C LEU A 8 17.61 -4.59 28.33
N ASN A 9 18.80 -5.15 28.54
CA ASN A 9 19.72 -5.52 27.47
C ASN A 9 19.19 -6.70 26.64
N GLN A 10 18.62 -7.72 27.27
CA GLN A 10 18.02 -8.84 26.55
C GLN A 10 16.77 -8.42 25.76
N LEU A 11 16.01 -7.43 26.24
CA LEU A 11 14.93 -6.81 25.49
C LEU A 11 15.47 -6.00 24.29
N ALA A 12 16.56 -5.25 24.46
CA ALA A 12 17.19 -4.50 23.38
C ALA A 12 17.73 -5.43 22.28
N GLU A 13 18.40 -6.52 22.65
CA GLU A 13 18.90 -7.53 21.71
C GLU A 13 17.76 -8.22 20.95
N ARG A 14 16.70 -8.62 21.67
CA ARG A 14 15.51 -9.21 21.04
C ARG A 14 14.81 -8.22 20.11
N ASN A 15 14.71 -6.95 20.48
CA ASN A 15 14.11 -5.92 19.63
C ASN A 15 14.96 -5.70 18.37
N ALA A 16 16.28 -5.65 18.49
CA ALA A 16 17.17 -5.54 17.33
C ALA A 16 16.99 -6.73 16.36
N ALA A 17 16.93 -7.95 16.89
CA ALA A 17 16.69 -9.15 16.09
C ALA A 17 15.30 -9.15 15.41
N LEU A 18 14.26 -8.71 16.13
CA LEU A 18 12.91 -8.60 15.57
C LEU A 18 12.83 -7.54 14.47
N VAL A 19 13.50 -6.40 14.62
CA VAL A 19 13.55 -5.35 13.58
C VAL A 19 14.20 -5.89 12.32
N THR A 20 15.33 -6.58 12.43
CA THR A 20 16.00 -7.19 11.26
C THR A 20 15.11 -8.23 10.56
N GLU A 21 14.42 -9.08 11.33
CA GLU A 21 13.51 -10.08 10.73
C GLU A 21 12.31 -9.40 10.04
N VAL A 22 11.76 -8.34 10.63
CA VAL A 22 10.67 -7.56 10.01
C VAL A 22 11.12 -6.92 8.69
N GLU A 23 12.32 -6.35 8.63
CA GLU A 23 12.87 -5.78 7.40
C GLU A 23 13.08 -6.84 6.31
N LYS A 24 13.60 -8.01 6.68
CA LYS A 24 13.77 -9.15 5.77
C LYS A 24 12.42 -9.62 5.22
N LEU A 25 11.43 -9.84 6.09
CA LEU A 25 10.09 -10.26 5.67
C LEU A 25 9.41 -9.21 4.78
N ARG A 26 9.65 -7.91 5.02
CA ARG A 26 9.16 -6.84 4.13
C ARG A 26 9.78 -6.96 2.74
N ALA A 27 11.09 -7.18 2.64
CA ALA A 27 11.76 -7.36 1.36
C ALA A 27 11.25 -8.59 0.60
N GLU A 28 11.10 -9.73 1.29
CA GLU A 28 10.54 -10.96 0.70
C GLU A 28 9.10 -10.77 0.20
N ARG A 29 8.24 -10.07 0.96
CA ARG A 29 6.86 -9.80 0.50
C ARG A 29 6.82 -8.90 -0.73
N VAL A 30 7.68 -7.88 -0.81
CA VAL A 30 7.78 -7.02 -2.00
C VAL A 30 8.23 -7.83 -3.21
N GLN A 31 9.21 -8.71 -3.04
CA GLN A 31 9.67 -9.60 -4.11
C GLN A 31 8.55 -10.55 -4.57
N LEU A 32 7.85 -11.20 -3.64
CA LEU A 32 6.74 -12.11 -3.97
C LEU A 32 5.60 -11.38 -4.68
N ALA A 33 5.30 -10.13 -4.32
CA ALA A 33 4.30 -9.34 -5.04
C ALA A 33 4.73 -8.99 -6.46
N ALA A 34 6.01 -8.69 -6.68
CA ALA A 34 6.55 -8.47 -8.02
C ALA A 34 6.50 -9.75 -8.88
N GLU A 35 6.87 -10.89 -8.30
CA GLU A 35 6.79 -12.20 -8.96
C GLU A 35 5.34 -12.57 -9.29
N ASN A 36 4.40 -12.37 -8.37
CA ASN A 36 2.98 -12.61 -8.62
C ASN A 36 2.40 -11.69 -9.69
N ALA A 37 2.81 -10.41 -9.73
CA ALA A 37 2.40 -9.49 -10.79
C ALA A 37 2.92 -9.94 -12.17
N ALA A 38 4.18 -10.42 -12.24
CA ALA A 38 4.75 -10.96 -13.46
C ALA A 38 4.06 -12.26 -13.90
N LEU A 39 3.74 -13.16 -12.96
CA LEU A 39 2.97 -14.38 -13.24
C LEU A 39 1.56 -14.07 -13.73
N LYS A 40 0.91 -13.06 -13.14
CA LYS A 40 -0.41 -12.58 -13.59
C LYS A 40 -0.34 -12.06 -15.02
N GLN A 41 0.67 -11.27 -15.35
CA GLN A 41 0.88 -10.78 -16.71
C GLN A 41 1.16 -11.93 -17.69
N TYR A 42 2.01 -12.88 -17.33
CA TYR A 42 2.31 -14.04 -18.16
C TYR A 42 1.06 -14.89 -18.44
N ALA A 43 0.23 -15.09 -17.41
CA ALA A 43 -1.03 -15.78 -17.58
C ALA A 43 -1.96 -15.01 -18.52
N LEU A 44 -2.05 -13.67 -18.40
CA LEU A 44 -2.82 -12.83 -19.33
C LEU A 44 -2.33 -12.98 -20.78
N ASP A 45 -1.03 -13.07 -21.01
CA ASP A 45 -0.47 -13.32 -22.34
C ASP A 45 -0.89 -14.71 -22.87
N CYS A 46 -1.00 -15.71 -21.98
CA CYS A 46 -1.55 -17.02 -22.33
C CYS A 46 -3.05 -16.96 -22.65
N VAL A 47 -3.81 -16.03 -22.06
CA VAL A 47 -5.23 -15.81 -22.38
C VAL A 47 -5.42 -15.47 -23.84
N ASN A 48 -4.55 -14.63 -24.42
CA ASN A 48 -4.63 -14.30 -25.85
C ASN A 48 -4.49 -15.54 -26.74
N ALA A 49 -3.63 -16.49 -26.36
CA ALA A 49 -3.49 -17.76 -27.06
C ALA A 49 -4.71 -18.68 -26.86
N VAL A 50 -5.28 -18.68 -25.66
CA VAL A 50 -6.51 -19.40 -25.32
C VAL A 50 -7.72 -18.83 -26.07
N GLU A 51 -7.87 -17.52 -26.15
CA GLU A 51 -8.92 -16.86 -26.92
C GLU A 51 -8.79 -17.14 -28.42
N PHE A 52 -7.56 -17.13 -28.93
CA PHE A 52 -7.30 -17.52 -30.32
C PHE A 52 -7.75 -18.97 -30.58
N TRP A 53 -7.45 -19.91 -29.69
CA TRP A 53 -7.95 -21.29 -29.76
C TRP A 53 -9.49 -21.35 -29.66
N ASN A 54 -10.07 -20.69 -28.66
CA ASN A 54 -11.51 -20.69 -28.40
C ASN A 54 -12.33 -20.06 -29.54
N SER A 55 -11.73 -19.21 -30.37
CA SER A 55 -12.39 -18.56 -31.51
C SER A 55 -12.83 -19.54 -32.61
N TRP A 56 -12.24 -20.74 -32.65
CA TRP A 56 -12.56 -21.79 -33.62
C TRP A 56 -12.81 -23.16 -32.99
N ALA A 57 -12.56 -23.32 -31.68
CA ALA A 57 -12.91 -24.53 -30.94
C ALA A 57 -14.43 -24.69 -30.78
N ASP A 58 -14.88 -25.94 -30.79
CA ASP A 58 -16.25 -26.28 -30.40
C ASP A 58 -16.49 -25.89 -28.94
N LYS A 59 -17.74 -25.57 -28.61
CA LYS A 59 -18.11 -25.03 -27.29
C LYS A 59 -17.71 -25.94 -26.11
N GLU A 60 -17.66 -27.25 -26.34
CA GLU A 60 -17.29 -28.27 -25.35
C GLU A 60 -15.77 -28.33 -25.10
N ASP A 61 -14.97 -27.84 -26.05
CA ASP A 61 -13.50 -27.84 -26.02
C ASP A 61 -12.91 -26.45 -25.70
N GLN A 62 -13.78 -25.48 -25.37
CA GLN A 62 -13.35 -24.15 -24.97
C GLN A 62 -12.68 -24.19 -23.59
N ILE A 63 -11.51 -23.56 -23.50
CA ILE A 63 -10.76 -23.42 -22.26
C ILE A 63 -11.27 -22.15 -21.56
N HIS A 64 -11.91 -22.30 -20.41
CA HIS A 64 -12.29 -21.17 -19.57
C HIS A 64 -11.07 -20.60 -18.84
N ASN A 65 -10.94 -19.28 -18.84
CA ASN A 65 -9.90 -18.58 -18.11
C ASN A 65 -10.53 -17.72 -17.00
N ASP A 66 -10.50 -18.25 -15.79
CA ASP A 66 -11.03 -17.60 -14.58
C ASP A 66 -9.91 -17.29 -13.57
N MET A 67 -8.71 -16.92 -14.06
CA MET A 67 -7.57 -16.71 -13.17
C MET A 67 -7.65 -15.36 -12.45
N GLU A 68 -8.29 -15.36 -11.29
CA GLU A 68 -8.29 -14.24 -10.35
C GLU A 68 -7.19 -14.41 -9.30
N THR A 69 -6.65 -13.30 -8.80
CA THR A 69 -5.66 -13.29 -7.71
C THR A 69 -6.06 -12.36 -6.56
N PRO A 70 -7.25 -12.55 -5.93
CA PRO A 70 -7.81 -11.55 -5.01
C PRO A 70 -6.87 -11.22 -3.84
N ALA A 71 -6.17 -12.23 -3.31
CA ALA A 71 -5.20 -12.02 -2.22
C ALA A 71 -3.98 -11.18 -2.65
N THR A 72 -3.52 -11.30 -3.89
CA THR A 72 -2.40 -10.48 -4.40
C THR A 72 -2.88 -9.07 -4.71
N ASP A 73 -4.07 -8.94 -5.30
CA ASP A 73 -4.68 -7.65 -5.60
C ASP A 73 -4.95 -6.85 -4.31
N ALA A 74 -5.46 -7.53 -3.28
CA ALA A 74 -5.63 -6.97 -1.94
C ALA A 74 -4.33 -6.51 -1.30
N TYR A 75 -3.28 -7.33 -1.40
CA TYR A 75 -1.97 -6.97 -0.88
C TYR A 75 -1.39 -5.74 -1.58
N LEU A 76 -1.48 -5.66 -2.92
CA LEU A 76 -1.02 -4.52 -3.69
C LEU A 76 -1.81 -3.25 -3.36
N ALA A 77 -3.13 -3.36 -3.17
CA ALA A 77 -3.97 -2.25 -2.75
C ALA A 77 -3.58 -1.72 -1.36
N GLY A 78 -3.26 -2.62 -0.41
CA GLY A 78 -2.72 -2.27 0.90
C GLY A 78 -1.39 -1.49 0.81
N ILE A 79 -0.44 -1.95 -0.02
CA ILE A 79 0.83 -1.22 -0.24
C ILE A 79 0.58 0.19 -0.78
N LYS A 80 -0.32 0.33 -1.77
CA LYS A 80 -0.65 1.64 -2.35
C LYS A 80 -1.25 2.58 -1.31
N ALA A 81 -2.14 2.07 -0.46
CA ALA A 81 -2.71 2.83 0.64
C ALA A 81 -1.64 3.26 1.66
N ASP A 82 -0.74 2.34 2.05
CA ASP A 82 0.37 2.64 2.97
C ASP A 82 1.32 3.70 2.41
N ALA A 83 1.62 3.65 1.10
CA ALA A 83 2.46 4.65 0.45
C ALA A 83 1.83 6.05 0.44
N ILE A 84 0.50 6.14 0.27
CA ILE A 84 -0.23 7.41 0.37
C ILE A 84 -0.14 7.93 1.81
N THR A 85 -0.45 7.11 2.81
CA THR A 85 -0.38 7.50 4.22
C THR A 85 1.02 8.00 4.58
N ALA A 86 2.07 7.26 4.22
CA ALA A 86 3.46 7.67 4.48
C ALA A 86 3.83 9.00 3.80
N SER A 87 3.29 9.26 2.61
CA SER A 87 3.51 10.53 1.90
C SER A 87 2.80 11.69 2.59
N LEU A 88 1.58 11.47 3.09
CA LEU A 88 0.81 12.47 3.84
C LEU A 88 1.50 12.79 5.17
N ASP A 89 1.95 11.77 5.91
CA ASP A 89 2.69 11.95 7.17
C ASP A 89 3.95 12.79 6.97
N ALA A 90 4.70 12.54 5.89
CA ALA A 90 5.88 13.31 5.51
C ALA A 90 5.57 14.77 5.14
N CYS A 91 4.33 15.08 4.80
CA CYS A 91 3.85 16.42 4.44
C CYS A 91 3.04 17.09 5.55
N SER A 92 2.99 16.53 6.75
CA SER A 92 2.12 17.00 7.85
C SER A 92 2.39 18.45 8.27
N GLU A 93 3.62 18.95 8.14
CA GLU A 93 3.98 20.34 8.40
C GLU A 93 3.18 21.36 7.56
N TYR A 94 2.66 20.97 6.39
CA TYR A 94 1.83 21.84 5.55
C TYR A 94 0.39 21.99 6.07
N LEU A 95 0.01 21.22 7.08
CA LEU A 95 -1.30 21.32 7.73
C LEU A 95 -1.27 22.28 8.93
N GLU A 96 -0.07 22.63 9.41
CA GLU A 96 0.11 23.53 10.55
C GLU A 96 0.26 24.99 10.08
N THR A 97 -0.69 25.83 10.48
CA THR A 97 -0.73 27.25 10.05
C THR A 97 0.53 28.00 10.42
N ASP A 98 1.07 27.77 11.62
CA ASP A 98 2.30 28.42 12.08
C ASP A 98 3.51 28.00 11.24
N CYS A 99 3.65 26.71 10.93
CA CYS A 99 4.72 26.21 10.07
C CYS A 99 4.64 26.78 8.65
N VAL A 100 3.43 26.88 8.08
CA VAL A 100 3.21 27.45 6.74
C VAL A 100 3.49 28.95 6.72
N MET A 101 3.07 29.67 7.75
CA MET A 101 3.31 31.11 7.91
C MET A 101 4.81 31.40 7.95
N ASP A 102 5.56 30.72 8.82
CA ASP A 102 6.99 30.90 9.00
C ASP A 102 7.79 30.48 7.76
N ARG A 103 7.38 29.37 7.12
CA ARG A 103 8.08 28.83 5.94
C ARG A 103 7.93 29.70 4.70
N LEU A 104 6.76 30.30 4.50
CA LEU A 104 6.46 31.09 3.30
C LEU A 104 6.60 32.60 3.53
N ASP A 105 6.86 33.03 4.76
CA ASP A 105 6.93 34.45 5.16
C ASP A 105 5.67 35.22 4.74
N ILE A 106 4.50 34.67 5.10
CA ILE A 106 3.18 35.23 4.77
C ILE A 106 2.41 35.61 6.04
N SER A 107 1.28 36.30 5.88
CA SER A 107 0.42 36.60 7.03
C SER A 107 -0.28 35.35 7.55
N TYR A 108 -0.65 35.36 8.83
CA TYR A 108 -1.41 34.27 9.45
C TYR A 108 -2.72 33.96 8.71
N GLU A 109 -3.48 34.98 8.28
CA GLU A 109 -4.74 34.80 7.55
C GLU A 109 -4.53 34.10 6.19
N GLU A 110 -3.42 34.41 5.51
CA GLU A 110 -3.06 33.85 4.20
C GLU A 110 -2.49 32.42 4.35
N ALA A 111 -1.81 32.14 5.47
CA ALA A 111 -1.41 30.79 5.86
C ALA A 111 -2.63 29.93 6.22
N GLU A 112 -3.57 30.45 7.01
CA GLU A 112 -4.79 29.76 7.45
C GLU A 112 -5.66 29.31 6.27
N LYS A 113 -5.82 30.17 5.25
CA LYS A 113 -6.54 29.79 4.02
C LYS A 113 -5.85 28.64 3.28
N ARG A 114 -4.52 28.62 3.24
CA ARG A 114 -3.75 27.54 2.61
C ARG A 114 -3.83 26.24 3.40
N THR A 115 -3.69 26.30 4.72
CA THR A 115 -3.77 25.11 5.57
C THR A 115 -5.18 24.53 5.55
N SER A 116 -6.23 25.34 5.52
CA SER A 116 -7.61 24.86 5.34
C SER A 116 -7.77 24.02 4.08
N GLY A 117 -7.29 24.50 2.92
CA GLY A 117 -7.35 23.74 1.67
C GLY A 117 -6.45 22.50 1.67
N ALA A 118 -5.30 22.57 2.33
CA ALA A 118 -4.39 21.43 2.49
C ALA A 118 -5.00 20.32 3.37
N ILE A 119 -5.73 20.69 4.44
CA ILE A 119 -6.45 19.77 5.31
C ILE A 119 -7.57 19.07 4.53
N GLU A 120 -8.39 19.81 3.77
CA GLU A 120 -9.44 19.21 2.94
C GLU A 120 -8.87 18.21 1.92
N PHE A 121 -7.76 18.55 1.28
CA PHE A 121 -7.07 17.64 0.36
C PHE A 121 -6.49 16.42 1.09
N HIS A 122 -5.85 16.63 2.23
CA HIS A 122 -5.31 15.56 3.07
C HIS A 122 -6.41 14.56 3.44
N ASP A 123 -7.54 15.04 3.94
CA ASP A 123 -8.65 14.18 4.36
C ASP A 123 -9.22 13.39 3.17
N ALA A 124 -9.37 14.03 2.00
CA ALA A 124 -9.78 13.32 0.79
C ALA A 124 -8.78 12.23 0.36
N MET A 125 -7.48 12.45 0.55
CA MET A 125 -6.45 11.45 0.25
C MET A 125 -6.41 10.31 1.27
N VAL A 126 -6.67 10.60 2.56
CA VAL A 126 -6.85 9.58 3.60
C VAL A 126 -8.04 8.70 3.26
N ASP A 127 -9.17 9.28 2.90
CA ASP A 127 -10.37 8.55 2.49
C ASP A 127 -10.10 7.67 1.25
N PHE A 128 -9.40 8.21 0.25
CA PHE A 128 -8.99 7.44 -0.92
C PHE A 128 -8.09 6.24 -0.55
N ALA A 129 -7.11 6.43 0.34
CA ALA A 129 -6.27 5.35 0.82
C ALA A 129 -7.08 4.26 1.56
N ASN A 130 -8.10 4.66 2.35
CA ASN A 130 -9.00 3.72 3.01
C ASN A 130 -9.84 2.93 2.00
N GLN A 131 -10.39 3.60 0.97
CA GLN A 131 -11.13 2.93 -0.09
C GLN A 131 -10.29 1.90 -0.86
N LEU A 132 -9.00 2.17 -1.09
CA LEU A 132 -8.10 1.18 -1.68
C LEU A 132 -7.98 -0.07 -0.81
N ARG A 133 -7.94 0.07 0.52
CA ARG A 133 -7.91 -1.09 1.44
C ARG A 133 -9.22 -1.88 1.43
N GLU A 134 -10.36 -1.21 1.30
CA GLU A 134 -11.69 -1.85 1.32
C GLU A 134 -12.12 -2.44 -0.04
N GLY A 135 -11.67 -1.86 -1.15
CA GLY A 135 -11.96 -2.33 -2.51
C GLY A 135 -11.15 -3.56 -2.95
N ALA A 136 -10.17 -3.95 -2.14
CA ALA A 136 -9.31 -5.12 -2.29
C ALA A 136 -10.06 -6.47 -2.26
N ASP A 137 -11.24 -6.50 -1.63
CA ASP A 137 -12.01 -7.72 -1.34
C ASP A 137 -13.19 -7.96 -2.32
N LYS A 138 -13.30 -7.19 -3.41
CA LYS A 138 -14.41 -7.26 -4.38
C LYS A 138 -14.01 -7.82 -5.73
#